data_AF-A0A5Y5A346-F1
#
_entry.id   AF-A0A5Y5A346-F1
#
_cell.length_a   1.000
_cell.length_b   1.000
_cell.length_c   1.000
_cell.angle_alpha   90.00
_cell.angle_beta   90.00
_cell.angle_gamma   90.00
#
_symmetry.space_group_name_H-M   'P 1'
#
loop_
_entity.id
_entity.type
_entity.pdbx_description
1 polymer ?
#
loop_
_entity_poly.entity_id
_entity_poly.type
_entity_poly.pdbx_seq_one_letter_code
_entity_poly.pdbx_strand_id
1 'polypeptide(L)'
;DLLADGALSKIVKVLKANPEIVLATRAYGWFKENPNELCDTVRHLTDDTLFQPGVDAIKFFFRRVGVISGFIVNAEKAKKLSSDLFDGRLYYQMYLAGMLMAEGQGYYFSDVMTLSRDTEAPDFGNAGTEKGVFTPGGYKPEGRIHMVEGLLLIAKYIEDTTKIDGVYAGIRKDLANYFYPY
;
A
#
# COMPACT_ATOMS: atom_id res chain seq x y z
N ASP A 1 6.91 -11.20 9.01
CA ASP A 1 5.59 -11.41 8.37
C ASP A 1 5.44 -12.80 7.80
N LEU A 2 4.20 -13.28 7.72
CA LEU A 2 3.88 -14.62 7.25
C LEU A 2 2.70 -14.58 6.26
N LEU A 3 2.70 -15.51 5.31
CA LEU A 3 1.49 -15.83 4.53
C LEU A 3 0.60 -16.73 5.39
N ALA A 4 -0.71 -16.48 5.36
CA ALA A 4 -1.67 -17.35 6.00
C ALA A 4 -1.79 -18.69 5.25
N ASP A 5 -2.26 -19.73 5.94
CA ASP A 5 -2.49 -21.03 5.34
C ASP A 5 -3.45 -20.92 4.14
N GLY A 6 -3.07 -21.56 3.03
CA GLY A 6 -3.83 -21.51 1.78
C GLY A 6 -3.75 -20.18 1.00
N ALA A 7 -3.16 -19.12 1.55
CA ALA A 7 -3.08 -17.81 0.91
C ALA A 7 -2.42 -17.88 -0.47
N LEU A 8 -1.26 -18.54 -0.58
CA LEU A 8 -0.53 -18.66 -1.85
C LEU A 8 -1.34 -19.38 -2.93
N SER A 9 -2.04 -20.46 -2.55
CA SER A 9 -2.89 -21.22 -3.48
C SER A 9 -4.03 -20.36 -4.02
N LYS A 10 -4.72 -19.61 -3.13
CA LYS A 10 -5.80 -18.70 -3.52
C LYS A 10 -5.29 -17.54 -4.38
N ILE A 11 -4.15 -16.94 -4.03
CA ILE A 11 -3.50 -15.87 -4.83
C ILE A 11 -3.22 -16.38 -6.24
N VAL A 12 -2.52 -17.51 -6.36
CA VAL A 12 -2.15 -18.07 -7.67
C VAL A 12 -3.38 -18.42 -8.49
N LYS A 13 -4.42 -19.01 -7.88
CA LYS A 13 -5.68 -19.33 -8.56
C LYS A 13 -6.34 -18.07 -9.14
N VAL A 14 -6.50 -17.02 -8.34
CA VAL A 14 -7.15 -15.78 -8.76
C VAL A 14 -6.34 -15.07 -9.84
N LEU A 15 -5.03 -14.91 -9.64
CA LEU A 15 -4.18 -14.19 -10.60
C LEU A 15 -4.06 -14.93 -11.94
N LYS A 16 -4.01 -16.27 -11.95
CA LYS A 16 -4.03 -17.05 -13.20
C LYS A 16 -5.35 -16.91 -13.96
N ALA A 17 -6.46 -16.82 -13.25
CA ALA A 17 -7.78 -16.63 -13.86
C ALA A 17 -8.01 -15.19 -14.36
N ASN A 18 -7.22 -14.23 -13.89
CA ASN A 18 -7.41 -12.80 -14.15
C ASN A 18 -6.05 -12.13 -14.47
N PRO A 19 -5.50 -12.35 -15.69
CA PRO A 19 -4.17 -11.85 -16.05
C PRO A 19 -4.06 -10.31 -16.11
N GLU A 20 -5.19 -9.61 -16.18
CA GLU A 20 -5.27 -8.15 -16.18
C GLU A 20 -5.11 -7.52 -14.78
N ILE A 21 -5.07 -8.33 -13.71
CA ILE A 21 -4.77 -7.84 -12.36
C ILE A 21 -3.30 -7.42 -12.31
N VAL A 22 -3.08 -6.15 -12.03
CA VAL A 22 -1.73 -5.56 -11.94
C VAL A 22 -1.27 -5.37 -10.51
N LEU A 23 -2.22 -5.32 -9.57
CA LEU A 23 -1.96 -5.21 -8.15
C LEU A 23 -3.09 -5.85 -7.35
N ALA A 24 -2.74 -6.54 -6.28
CA ALA A 24 -3.72 -7.04 -5.32
C ALA A 24 -3.36 -6.64 -3.89
N THR A 25 -4.38 -6.34 -3.11
CA THR A 25 -4.29 -6.14 -1.66
C THR A 25 -5.24 -7.11 -0.96
N ARG A 26 -5.22 -7.14 0.36
CA ARG A 26 -5.84 -8.19 1.15
C ARG A 26 -6.25 -7.70 2.52
N ALA A 27 -7.12 -8.46 3.17
CA ALA A 27 -7.19 -8.44 4.62
C ALA A 27 -5.94 -9.07 5.25
N TYR A 28 -5.60 -8.63 6.45
CA TYR A 28 -4.42 -9.07 7.18
C TYR A 28 -4.66 -9.08 8.69
N GLY A 29 -3.91 -9.93 9.39
CA GLY A 29 -3.92 -10.02 10.84
C GLY A 29 -2.65 -9.42 11.44
N TRP A 30 -2.75 -8.85 12.64
CA TRP A 30 -1.60 -8.44 13.44
C TRP A 30 -1.28 -9.47 14.49
N PHE A 31 0.01 -9.76 14.71
CA PHE A 31 0.46 -10.59 15.81
C PHE A 31 1.74 -10.03 16.44
N LYS A 32 2.03 -10.42 17.67
CA LYS A 32 3.28 -10.08 18.35
C LYS A 32 4.27 -11.24 18.27
N GLU A 33 4.12 -12.22 19.16
CA GLU A 33 5.02 -13.37 19.27
C GLU A 33 4.47 -14.60 18.56
N ASN A 34 3.26 -15.04 18.91
CA ASN A 34 2.63 -16.23 18.36
C ASN A 34 1.70 -15.87 17.18
N PRO A 35 1.97 -16.32 15.95
CA PRO A 35 1.12 -16.01 14.79
C PRO A 35 -0.27 -16.68 14.85
N ASN A 36 -0.49 -17.65 15.74
CA ASN A 36 -1.81 -18.23 15.99
C ASN A 36 -2.67 -17.39 16.95
N GLU A 37 -2.11 -16.34 17.55
CA GLU A 37 -2.77 -15.43 18.49
C GLU A 37 -2.78 -14.02 17.92
N LEU A 38 -3.78 -13.73 17.09
CA LEU A 38 -3.91 -12.41 16.46
C LEU A 38 -4.34 -11.36 17.49
N CYS A 39 -3.64 -10.24 17.49
CA CYS A 39 -4.01 -9.05 18.24
C CYS A 39 -5.20 -8.33 17.62
N ASP A 40 -5.24 -8.29 16.28
CA ASP A 40 -6.33 -7.66 15.52
C ASP A 40 -6.38 -8.21 14.09
N THR A 41 -7.49 -7.99 13.39
CA THR A 41 -7.67 -8.31 11.97
C THR A 41 -8.25 -7.11 11.23
N VAL A 42 -7.55 -6.67 10.19
CA VAL A 42 -7.98 -5.55 9.35
C VAL A 42 -8.64 -6.10 8.08
N ARG A 43 -9.93 -5.79 7.88
CA ARG A 43 -10.68 -6.05 6.66
C ARG A 43 -11.25 -4.74 6.12
N HIS A 44 -11.03 -4.46 4.84
CA HIS A 44 -11.53 -3.25 4.18
C HIS A 44 -12.85 -3.47 3.46
N LEU A 45 -13.10 -4.70 2.97
CA LEU A 45 -14.36 -5.15 2.39
C LEU A 45 -14.69 -6.56 2.90
N THR A 46 -15.96 -6.91 2.84
CA THR A 46 -16.49 -8.23 3.21
C THR A 46 -16.21 -9.29 2.17
N ASP A 47 -16.14 -8.89 0.91
CA ASP A 47 -16.09 -9.81 -0.24
C ASP A 47 -14.85 -9.58 -1.10
N ASP A 48 -14.41 -10.66 -1.73
CA ASP A 48 -13.39 -10.58 -2.77
C ASP A 48 -13.88 -9.66 -3.89
N THR A 49 -13.10 -8.63 -4.21
CA THR A 49 -13.57 -7.53 -5.07
C THR A 49 -12.56 -7.25 -6.17
N LEU A 50 -13.03 -7.28 -7.42
CA LEU A 50 -12.29 -6.83 -8.60
C LEU A 50 -12.57 -5.34 -8.83
N PHE A 51 -11.53 -4.56 -9.01
CA PHE A 51 -11.59 -3.13 -9.30
C PHE A 51 -11.21 -2.87 -10.75
N GLN A 52 -12.05 -2.12 -11.46
CA GLN A 52 -11.68 -1.59 -12.77
C GLN A 52 -10.69 -0.43 -12.61
N PRO A 53 -9.77 -0.24 -13.59
CA PRO A 53 -8.84 0.88 -13.55
C PRO A 53 -9.57 2.22 -13.48
N GLY A 54 -9.00 3.18 -12.77
CA GLY A 54 -9.56 4.52 -12.63
C GLY A 54 -9.56 5.06 -11.20
N VAL A 55 -10.23 6.19 -11.03
CA VAL A 55 -10.20 7.01 -9.82
C VAL A 55 -10.57 6.23 -8.55
N ASP A 56 -11.57 5.36 -8.61
CA ASP A 56 -12.04 4.61 -7.45
C ASP A 56 -11.08 3.49 -7.04
N ALA A 57 -10.45 2.82 -7.99
CA ALA A 57 -9.37 1.88 -7.71
C ALA A 57 -8.18 2.61 -7.08
N ILE A 58 -7.72 3.71 -7.67
CA ILE A 58 -6.61 4.51 -7.13
C ILE A 58 -6.90 4.90 -5.68
N LYS A 59 -8.07 5.52 -5.41
CA LYS A 59 -8.49 5.93 -4.06
C LYS A 59 -8.53 4.75 -3.08
N PHE A 60 -9.05 3.60 -3.51
CA PHE A 60 -9.13 2.43 -2.64
C PHE A 60 -7.74 1.91 -2.27
N PHE A 61 -6.89 1.65 -3.27
CA PHE A 61 -5.59 1.01 -3.05
C PHE A 61 -4.56 1.93 -2.40
N PHE A 62 -4.58 3.23 -2.68
CA PHE A 62 -3.53 4.18 -2.30
C PHE A 62 -3.08 4.05 -0.83
N ARG A 63 -3.99 4.19 0.13
CA ARG A 63 -3.65 4.06 1.56
C ARG A 63 -3.51 2.59 2.01
N ARG A 64 -4.26 1.69 1.38
CA ARG A 64 -4.38 0.27 1.79
C ARG A 64 -3.16 -0.57 1.43
N VAL A 65 -2.24 -0.04 0.62
CA VAL A 65 -0.91 -0.62 0.40
C VAL A 65 0.15 -0.08 1.37
N GLY A 66 -0.22 0.74 2.36
CA GLY A 66 0.69 1.21 3.40
C GLY A 66 1.32 0.06 4.19
N VAL A 67 0.56 -1.00 4.48
CA VAL A 67 1.07 -2.25 5.03
C VAL A 67 1.61 -3.13 3.88
N ILE A 68 2.95 -3.21 3.80
CA ILE A 68 3.69 -3.87 2.70
C ILE A 68 3.64 -5.40 2.78
N SER A 69 3.42 -5.96 3.96
CA SER A 69 3.14 -7.40 4.12
C SER A 69 2.21 -7.85 3.00
N GLY A 70 2.42 -8.97 2.32
CA GLY A 70 1.51 -9.42 1.24
C GLY A 70 1.19 -8.41 0.12
N PHE A 71 2.07 -7.43 -0.14
CA PHE A 71 1.98 -6.57 -1.30
C PHE A 71 2.22 -7.41 -2.56
N ILE A 72 1.17 -7.57 -3.37
CA ILE A 72 1.20 -8.40 -4.58
C ILE A 72 1.10 -7.47 -5.78
N VAL A 73 2.10 -7.54 -6.66
CA VAL A 73 2.20 -6.64 -7.81
C VAL A 73 2.69 -7.39 -9.04
N ASN A 74 2.21 -6.98 -10.22
CA ASN A 74 2.79 -7.40 -11.48
C ASN A 74 4.19 -6.79 -11.63
N ALA A 75 5.22 -7.61 -11.46
CA ALA A 75 6.61 -7.18 -11.42
C ALA A 75 7.06 -6.47 -12.71
N GLU A 76 6.62 -6.94 -13.88
CA GLU A 76 6.99 -6.34 -15.16
C GLU A 76 6.42 -4.93 -15.30
N LYS A 77 5.13 -4.75 -15.01
CA LYS A 77 4.47 -3.44 -15.08
C LYS A 77 5.01 -2.48 -14.02
N ALA A 78 5.24 -2.96 -12.79
CA ALA A 78 5.85 -2.14 -11.74
C ALA A 78 7.26 -1.67 -12.11
N LYS A 79 8.07 -2.55 -12.74
CA LYS A 79 9.42 -2.20 -13.19
C LYS A 79 9.42 -1.12 -14.28
N LYS A 80 8.43 -1.12 -15.18
CA LYS A 80 8.28 -0.06 -16.20
C LYS A 80 7.97 1.32 -15.60
N LEU A 81 7.37 1.35 -14.42
CA LEU A 81 7.01 2.56 -13.68
C LEU A 81 8.10 2.98 -12.67
N SER A 82 9.25 2.31 -12.64
CA SER A 82 10.27 2.56 -11.64
C SER A 82 10.81 3.99 -11.73
N SER A 83 10.92 4.67 -10.59
CA SER A 83 11.42 6.05 -10.52
C SER A 83 12.08 6.32 -9.17
N ASP A 84 13.01 7.26 -9.13
CA ASP A 84 13.69 7.81 -7.95
C ASP A 84 13.06 9.13 -7.44
N LEU A 85 12.00 9.62 -8.11
CA LEU A 85 11.35 10.91 -7.79
C LEU A 85 10.86 11.03 -6.33
N PHE A 86 10.63 9.90 -5.67
CA PHE A 86 10.09 9.84 -4.30
C PHE A 86 11.08 9.27 -3.29
N ASP A 87 12.36 9.15 -3.66
CA ASP A 87 13.38 8.68 -2.74
C ASP A 87 13.45 9.58 -1.50
N GLY A 88 13.54 8.95 -0.32
CA GLY A 88 13.55 9.65 0.97
C GLY A 88 12.18 10.14 1.46
N ARG A 89 11.09 9.94 0.70
CA ARG A 89 9.73 10.34 1.10
C ARG A 89 8.91 9.22 1.75
N LEU A 90 9.45 8.00 1.78
CA LEU A 90 8.73 6.76 2.09
C LEU A 90 7.56 6.52 1.11
N TYR A 91 6.81 5.44 1.32
CA TYR A 91 5.55 5.17 0.61
C TYR A 91 5.61 5.02 -0.91
N TYR A 92 6.77 4.61 -1.45
CA TYR A 92 6.94 4.32 -2.88
C TYR A 92 5.89 3.33 -3.43
N GLN A 93 5.43 2.38 -2.59
CA GLN A 93 4.37 1.46 -2.96
C GLN A 93 3.01 2.13 -3.24
N MET A 94 2.74 3.30 -2.66
CA MET A 94 1.53 4.08 -2.94
C MET A 94 1.60 4.77 -4.31
N TYR A 95 2.80 5.24 -4.70
CA TYR A 95 3.08 5.72 -6.05
C TYR A 95 2.82 4.60 -7.07
N LEU A 96 3.44 3.44 -6.87
CA LEU A 96 3.24 2.28 -7.75
C LEU A 96 1.76 1.90 -7.84
N ALA A 97 1.05 1.86 -6.71
CA ALA A 97 -0.37 1.53 -6.71
C ALA A 97 -1.20 2.51 -7.53
N GLY A 98 -1.00 3.82 -7.36
CA GLY A 98 -1.73 4.82 -8.14
C GLY A 98 -1.48 4.71 -9.65
N MET A 99 -0.21 4.59 -10.04
CA MET A 99 0.16 4.47 -11.45
C MET A 99 -0.36 3.17 -12.08
N LEU A 100 -0.27 2.04 -11.37
CA LEU A 100 -0.77 0.76 -11.87
C LEU A 100 -2.31 0.74 -11.98
N MET A 101 -3.02 1.28 -11.00
CA MET A 101 -4.48 1.34 -11.01
C MET A 101 -5.05 2.33 -12.03
N ALA A 102 -4.22 3.16 -12.67
CA ALA A 102 -4.64 3.97 -13.81
C ALA A 102 -4.83 3.13 -15.08
N GLU A 103 -4.13 2.00 -15.22
CA GLU A 103 -4.08 1.22 -16.46
C GLU A 103 -4.49 -0.25 -16.31
N GLY A 104 -4.53 -0.79 -15.09
CA GLY A 104 -4.81 -2.20 -14.85
C GLY A 104 -5.80 -2.46 -13.73
N GLN A 105 -6.30 -3.69 -13.68
CA GLN A 105 -7.28 -4.07 -12.66
C GLN A 105 -6.62 -4.27 -11.30
N GLY A 106 -7.35 -3.87 -10.27
CA GLY A 106 -7.00 -4.14 -8.87
C GLY A 106 -7.79 -5.32 -8.34
N TYR A 107 -7.25 -6.04 -7.36
CA TYR A 107 -8.01 -7.07 -6.65
C TYR A 107 -7.86 -6.95 -5.13
N TYR A 108 -8.96 -7.12 -4.42
CA TYR A 108 -8.98 -7.22 -2.97
C TYR A 108 -9.37 -8.63 -2.56
N PHE A 109 -8.50 -9.29 -1.80
CA PHE A 109 -8.82 -10.53 -1.10
C PHE A 109 -9.44 -10.21 0.26
N SER A 110 -10.68 -10.65 0.48
CA SER A 110 -11.41 -10.46 1.74
C SER A 110 -10.90 -11.36 2.87
N ASP A 111 -10.31 -12.51 2.55
CA ASP A 111 -9.66 -13.41 3.49
C ASP A 111 -8.38 -12.80 4.07
N VAL A 112 -8.03 -13.20 5.30
CA VAL A 112 -6.74 -12.85 5.90
C VAL A 112 -5.66 -13.62 5.15
N MET A 113 -4.95 -12.94 4.24
CA MET A 113 -3.91 -13.58 3.42
C MET A 113 -2.52 -13.49 4.04
N THR A 114 -2.32 -12.54 4.96
CA THR A 114 -1.03 -12.29 5.61
C THR A 114 -1.17 -11.96 7.08
N LEU A 115 -0.16 -12.34 7.84
CA LEU A 115 0.02 -12.00 9.25
C LEU A 115 1.23 -11.08 9.37
N SER A 116 0.99 -9.87 9.87
CA SER A 116 1.97 -8.81 10.02
C SER A 116 2.41 -8.73 11.47
N ARG A 117 3.73 -8.65 11.70
CA ARG A 117 4.32 -8.60 13.04
C ARG A 117 4.33 -7.15 13.56
N ASP A 118 3.82 -6.94 14.77
CA ASP A 118 3.67 -5.61 15.39
C ASP A 118 4.77 -5.27 16.43
N THR A 119 5.87 -6.03 16.44
CA THR A 119 7.00 -5.81 17.36
C THR A 119 8.23 -5.22 16.68
N GLU A 120 8.23 -5.15 15.35
CA GLU A 120 9.38 -4.67 14.59
C GLU A 120 9.37 -3.14 14.52
N ALA A 121 10.50 -2.53 14.86
CA ALA A 121 10.68 -1.09 14.72
C ALA A 121 10.70 -0.70 13.24
N PRO A 122 10.24 0.51 12.88
CA PRO A 122 10.33 0.99 11.50
C PRO A 122 11.78 1.13 11.05
N ASP A 123 12.05 0.78 9.80
CA ASP A 123 13.37 0.86 9.18
C ASP A 123 13.73 2.27 8.66
N PHE A 124 12.89 3.27 8.96
CA PHE A 124 12.99 4.63 8.43
C PHE A 124 14.26 5.35 8.93
N GLY A 125 14.97 6.04 8.05
CA GLY A 125 16.20 6.78 8.37
C GLY A 125 17.49 6.02 8.10
N ASN A 126 17.39 4.75 7.67
CA ASN A 126 18.56 3.95 7.30
C ASN A 126 19.05 4.25 5.87
N ALA A 127 18.16 4.71 4.98
CA ALA A 127 18.56 5.12 3.63
C ALA A 127 19.34 6.45 3.63
N GLY A 128 20.29 6.60 2.71
CA GLY A 128 21.09 7.83 2.59
C GLY A 128 20.24 9.09 2.35
N THR A 129 19.17 8.96 1.58
CA THR A 129 18.19 10.02 1.26
C THR A 129 17.24 10.36 2.41
N GLU A 130 17.24 9.57 3.48
CA GLU A 130 16.38 9.76 4.67
C GLU A 130 17.14 10.38 5.86
N LYS A 131 18.48 10.46 5.75
CA LYS A 131 19.34 11.00 6.81
C LYS A 131 18.99 12.46 7.11
N GLY A 132 18.82 12.76 8.39
CA GLY A 132 18.46 14.11 8.86
C GLY A 132 16.97 14.42 8.83
N VAL A 133 16.16 13.58 8.17
CA VAL A 133 14.69 13.68 8.16
C VAL A 133 14.07 12.66 9.12
N PHE A 134 14.54 11.41 9.05
CA PHE A 134 14.07 10.31 9.89
C PHE A 134 15.13 9.88 10.90
N THR A 135 14.69 9.28 12.01
CA THR A 135 15.57 8.70 13.01
C THR A 135 15.32 7.19 13.06
N PRO A 136 16.33 6.35 12.77
CA PRO A 136 16.20 4.90 12.82
C PRO A 136 15.51 4.40 14.10
N GLY A 137 14.50 3.54 13.91
CA GLY A 137 13.74 2.93 15.00
C GLY A 137 12.81 3.87 15.77
N GLY A 138 12.61 5.12 15.33
CA GLY A 138 11.78 6.09 16.04
C GLY A 138 10.92 6.96 15.13
N TYR A 139 9.86 7.52 15.72
CA TYR A 139 8.99 8.48 15.06
C TYR A 139 9.20 9.87 15.66
N LYS A 140 9.50 10.85 14.81
CA LYS A 140 9.57 12.27 15.17
C LYS A 140 8.46 13.05 14.49
N PRO A 141 7.90 14.09 15.12
CA PRO A 141 6.87 14.94 14.49
C PRO A 141 7.28 15.47 13.11
N GLU A 142 8.53 15.87 12.93
CA GLU A 142 9.04 16.39 11.66
C GLU A 142 9.04 15.31 10.57
N GLY A 143 9.47 14.10 10.92
CA GLY A 143 9.41 12.95 10.02
C GLY A 143 7.97 12.62 9.62
N ARG A 144 7.00 12.76 10.54
CA ARG A 144 5.57 12.57 10.23
C ARG A 144 5.04 13.63 9.27
N ILE A 145 5.41 14.89 9.45
CA ILE A 145 5.06 15.96 8.50
C ILE A 145 5.64 15.62 7.12
N HIS A 146 6.91 15.23 7.06
CA HIS A 146 7.57 14.85 5.80
C HIS A 146 6.89 13.68 5.10
N MET A 147 6.41 12.70 5.86
CA MET A 147 5.61 11.57 5.37
C MET A 147 4.29 12.03 4.74
N VAL A 148 3.56 12.93 5.41
CA VAL A 148 2.28 13.47 4.88
C VAL A 148 2.51 14.28 3.62
N GLU A 149 3.54 15.12 3.61
CA GLU A 149 3.94 15.86 2.42
C GLU A 149 4.26 14.91 1.26
N GLY A 150 4.99 13.82 1.53
CA GLY A 150 5.29 12.77 0.56
C GLY A 150 4.02 12.11 -0.01
N LEU A 151 3.07 11.73 0.85
CA LEU A 151 1.79 11.16 0.44
C LEU A 151 1.00 12.09 -0.49
N LEU A 152 0.91 13.38 -0.13
CA LEU A 152 0.19 14.37 -0.91
C LEU A 152 0.91 14.69 -2.23
N LEU A 153 2.25 14.72 -2.22
CA LEU A 153 3.07 14.89 -3.42
C LEU A 153 2.82 13.74 -4.41
N ILE A 154 2.87 12.50 -3.93
CA ILE A 154 2.59 11.31 -4.74
C ILE A 154 1.17 11.37 -5.31
N ALA A 155 0.17 11.65 -4.48
CA ALA A 155 -1.22 11.74 -4.91
C ALA A 155 -1.42 12.79 -6.02
N LYS A 156 -0.78 13.94 -5.88
CA LYS A 156 -0.81 15.00 -6.90
C LYS A 156 -0.10 14.57 -8.17
N TYR A 157 1.07 13.94 -8.05
CA TYR A 157 1.81 13.43 -9.20
C TYR A 157 1.01 12.40 -9.99
N ILE A 158 0.31 11.49 -9.32
CA ILE A 158 -0.56 10.50 -9.99
C ILE A 158 -1.65 11.20 -10.78
N GLU A 159 -2.38 12.16 -10.19
CA GLU A 159 -3.41 12.94 -10.90
C GLU A 159 -2.84 13.67 -12.11
N ASP A 160 -1.75 14.41 -11.91
CA ASP A 160 -1.09 15.19 -12.95
C ASP A 160 -0.55 14.32 -14.09
N THR A 161 -0.10 13.09 -13.80
CA THR A 161 0.49 12.18 -14.80
C THR A 161 -0.57 11.39 -15.54
N THR A 162 -1.54 10.83 -14.81
CA THR A 162 -2.58 9.96 -15.37
C THR A 162 -3.73 10.74 -16.02
N LYS A 163 -3.86 12.03 -15.69
CA LYS A 163 -4.97 12.90 -16.13
C LYS A 163 -6.35 12.38 -15.69
N ILE A 164 -6.39 11.61 -14.60
CA ILE A 164 -7.63 11.13 -14.00
C ILE A 164 -8.06 12.12 -12.92
N ASP A 165 -9.09 12.90 -13.21
CA ASP A 165 -9.59 13.94 -12.30
C ASP A 165 -10.10 13.37 -10.97
N GLY A 166 -9.81 14.08 -9.88
CA GLY A 166 -10.36 13.78 -8.55
C GLY A 166 -9.54 12.77 -7.74
N VAL A 167 -8.41 12.29 -8.27
CA VAL A 167 -7.44 11.45 -7.55
C VAL A 167 -6.89 12.18 -6.33
N TYR A 168 -6.34 13.39 -6.52
CA TYR A 168 -5.71 14.14 -5.43
C TYR A 168 -6.74 14.56 -4.38
N ALA A 169 -7.85 15.17 -4.82
CA ALA A 169 -8.92 15.59 -3.93
C ALA A 169 -9.54 14.41 -3.17
N GLY A 170 -9.73 13.27 -3.83
CA GLY A 170 -10.26 12.04 -3.24
C GLY A 170 -9.33 11.45 -2.18
N ILE A 171 -8.04 11.31 -2.48
CA ILE A 171 -7.04 10.82 -1.53
C ILE A 171 -6.90 11.76 -0.34
N ARG A 172 -6.81 13.08 -0.58
CA ARG A 172 -6.73 14.07 0.49
C ARG A 172 -7.92 14.00 1.43
N LYS A 173 -9.13 13.78 0.91
CA LYS A 173 -10.34 13.59 1.71
C LYS A 173 -10.31 12.30 2.52
N ASP A 174 -9.86 11.19 1.94
CA ASP A 174 -9.70 9.92 2.68
C ASP A 174 -8.69 10.07 3.83
N LEU A 175 -7.55 10.70 3.56
CA LEU A 175 -6.54 11.00 4.57
C LEU A 175 -7.12 11.87 5.69
N ALA A 176 -7.87 12.93 5.38
CA ALA A 176 -8.47 13.79 6.40
C ALA A 176 -9.43 13.06 7.36
N ASN A 177 -10.06 11.96 6.91
CA ASN A 177 -11.00 11.19 7.71
C ASN A 177 -10.34 10.06 8.52
N TYR A 178 -9.23 9.52 8.03
CA TYR A 178 -8.63 8.28 8.54
C TYR A 178 -7.11 8.38 8.74
N PHE A 179 -6.61 9.58 9.03
CA PHE A 179 -5.18 9.80 9.20
C PHE A 179 -4.67 9.11 10.46
N TYR A 180 -3.60 8.33 10.33
CA TYR A 180 -2.86 7.74 11.43
C TYR A 180 -1.56 8.53 11.66
N PRO A 181 -1.48 9.42 12.65
CA PRO A 181 -0.21 9.74 13.29
C PRO A 181 -0.07 8.81 14.49
N TYR A 182 0.76 7.76 14.37
CA TYR A 182 1.38 7.17 15.55
C TYR A 182 2.69 7.88 15.87
#